data_AF-A0A7V5RIR3-F1
#
_entry.id   AF-A0A7V5RIR3-F1
#
_cell.length_a   1.000
_cell.length_b   1.000
_cell.length_c   1.000
_cell.angle_alpha   90.00
_cell.angle_beta   90.00
_cell.angle_gamma   90.00
#
_symmetry.space_group_name_H-M   'P 1'
#
loop_
_entity.id
_entity.type
_entity.pdbx_description
1 polymer ?
#
loop_
_entity_poly.entity_id
_entity_poly.type
_entity_poly.pdbx_seq_one_letter_code
_entity_poly.pdbx_strand_id
1 'polypeptide(L)'
;MNSLALRLFISFVALPPVALAVLFVLHELVFPQTYFRDVPVVLLSWVVLLLTVHVLLNLIGRRRFEALDRVGWYFLQSNETNRLGEVFTWLDRLFSGGLLSRAQKETLRNNLLRRYFDFYRLNVASARYRRVLLHCLRRGIREDDAFNALKQFLLRQPALTLSLVDLAETLHEHRPDDRDIIHYMAAHYLKDRQTHFRAEYFYKQALQQGSSMTPDIIALCLPQVLRADRHDDFACWLYLAAREQGPEDKRQEIDRQLYRCHQAVVALGLSGELAEKLRTVVTEFQPEDIARWEQDQIEQESRSLSGRVARLVFLLQQQALQLWQRVVLYRRYVYYALAAAAFLLVLYLFLPAPKSETEKAAAAAPKVIPQNTRFALQVAAVKKRSSAEKELRRLKKAGLDAVLAAPARKGGWYKIRVGAFATKEQAKRKGTELRRKKIIRDFFVVNYQP
;
A
#
# COMPACT_ATOMS: atom_id res chain seq x y z
N MET A 1 -9.65 10.00 18.12
CA MET A 1 -8.43 10.79 17.82
C MET A 1 -7.28 9.83 17.55
N ASN A 2 -6.59 9.99 16.41
CA ASN A 2 -5.44 9.14 16.06
C ASN A 2 -4.37 9.24 17.16
N SER A 3 -3.75 8.12 17.52
CA SER A 3 -2.81 8.08 18.65
C SER A 3 -1.59 8.99 18.41
N LEU A 4 -1.18 9.19 17.16
CA LEU A 4 -0.15 10.14 16.77
C LEU A 4 -0.61 11.60 17.00
N ALA A 5 -1.84 11.93 16.60
CA ALA A 5 -2.41 13.26 16.78
C ALA A 5 -2.49 13.65 18.27
N LEU A 6 -2.90 12.73 19.14
CA LEU A 6 -2.91 12.97 20.60
C LEU A 6 -1.51 13.28 21.13
N ARG A 7 -0.49 12.55 20.68
CA ARG A 7 0.90 12.76 21.11
C ARG A 7 1.43 14.10 20.65
N LEU A 8 1.21 14.44 19.38
CA LEU A 8 1.60 15.75 18.84
C LEU A 8 0.88 16.89 19.57
N PHE A 9 -0.41 16.75 19.82
CA PHE A 9 -1.20 17.75 20.53
C PHE A 9 -0.68 17.98 21.96
N ILE A 10 -0.51 16.92 22.76
CA ILE A 10 0.01 17.05 24.13
C ILE A 10 1.42 17.64 24.13
N SER A 11 2.29 17.17 23.22
CA SER A 11 3.67 17.67 23.13
C SER A 11 3.71 19.14 22.69
N PHE A 12 2.82 19.56 21.80
CA PHE A 12 2.72 20.95 21.37
C PHE A 12 2.23 21.85 22.50
N VAL A 13 1.20 21.44 23.25
CA VAL A 13 0.67 22.19 24.39
C VAL A 13 1.70 22.29 25.52
N ALA A 14 2.48 21.25 25.77
CA ALA A 14 3.50 21.23 26.82
C ALA A 14 4.83 21.89 26.41
N LEU A 15 5.03 22.22 25.12
CA LEU A 15 6.29 22.76 24.63
C LEU A 15 6.64 24.15 25.23
N PRO A 16 5.74 25.16 25.24
CA PRO A 16 6.10 26.48 25.75
C PRO A 16 6.64 26.48 27.20
N PRO A 17 5.97 25.88 28.20
CA PRO A 17 6.49 25.90 29.57
C PRO A 17 7.78 25.10 29.73
N VAL A 18 7.92 23.97 29.03
CA VAL A 18 9.13 23.12 29.10
C VAL A 18 10.32 23.80 28.43
N ALA A 19 10.12 24.38 27.24
CA ALA A 19 11.18 25.07 26.51
C ALA A 19 11.68 26.31 27.28
N LEU A 20 10.78 27.08 27.89
CA LEU A 20 11.15 28.22 28.73
C LEU A 20 11.95 27.78 29.95
N ALA A 21 11.53 26.71 30.64
CA ALA A 21 12.27 26.18 31.78
C ALA A 21 13.68 25.68 31.39
N VAL A 22 13.80 24.95 30.27
CA VAL A 22 15.09 24.47 29.77
C VAL A 22 16.01 25.62 29.36
N LEU A 23 15.48 26.62 28.64
CA LEU A 23 16.25 27.80 28.25
C LEU A 23 16.70 28.62 29.46
N PHE A 24 15.83 28.79 30.46
CA PHE A 24 16.18 29.45 31.71
C PHE A 24 17.34 28.72 32.40
N VAL A 25 17.26 27.39 32.54
CA VAL A 25 18.34 26.60 33.14
C VAL A 25 19.64 26.72 32.36
N LEU A 26 19.60 26.67 31.02
CA LEU A 26 20.82 26.73 30.23
C LEU A 26 21.47 28.12 30.23
N HIS A 27 20.68 29.19 30.12
CA HIS A 27 21.20 30.56 30.09
C HIS A 27 21.60 31.07 31.49
N GLU A 28 20.83 30.78 32.54
CA GLU A 28 21.10 31.35 33.88
C GLU A 28 21.97 30.45 34.76
N LEU A 29 21.77 29.13 34.71
CA LEU A 29 22.44 28.21 35.66
C LEU A 29 23.70 27.56 35.07
N VAL A 30 23.65 27.11 33.82
CA VAL A 30 24.74 26.30 33.24
C VAL A 30 25.74 27.16 32.47
N PHE A 31 25.27 28.12 31.68
CA PHE A 31 26.10 28.89 30.75
C PHE A 31 25.85 30.41 30.77
N PRO A 32 26.04 31.09 31.92
CA PRO A 32 25.73 32.52 32.09
C PRO A 32 26.54 33.47 31.18
N GLN A 33 27.67 33.02 30.62
CA GLN A 33 28.60 33.86 29.87
C GLN A 33 28.65 33.53 28.36
N THR A 34 27.91 32.52 27.89
CA THR A 34 27.97 32.10 26.47
C THR A 34 26.63 32.29 25.77
N TYR A 35 26.63 33.00 24.65
CA TYR A 35 25.44 33.21 23.83
C TYR A 35 25.31 32.12 22.76
N PHE A 36 24.24 31.33 22.81
CA PHE A 36 23.86 30.36 21.78
C PHE A 36 22.44 30.65 21.25
N ARG A 37 22.13 30.13 20.05
CA ARG A 37 20.81 30.31 19.44
C ARG A 37 19.78 29.42 20.15
N ASP A 38 18.62 29.98 20.49
CA ASP A 38 17.57 29.25 21.21
C ASP A 38 16.82 28.21 20.35
N VAL A 39 16.68 28.46 19.05
CA VAL A 39 15.95 27.60 18.10
C VAL A 39 16.35 26.11 18.18
N PRO A 40 17.64 25.72 18.10
CA PRO A 40 18.03 24.31 18.22
C PRO A 40 17.68 23.72 19.58
N VAL A 41 17.76 24.48 20.67
CA VAL A 41 17.42 24.02 22.02
C VAL A 41 15.92 23.77 22.14
N VAL A 42 15.08 24.67 21.61
CA VAL A 42 13.63 24.49 21.55
C VAL A 42 13.25 23.27 20.71
N LEU A 43 13.87 23.06 19.54
CA LEU A 43 13.63 21.89 18.69
C LEU A 43 14.03 20.58 19.39
N LEU A 44 15.20 20.55 20.03
CA LEU A 44 15.64 19.39 20.80
C LEU A 44 14.69 19.09 21.96
N SER A 45 14.25 20.15 22.67
CA SER A 45 13.29 20.04 23.78
C SER A 45 11.96 19.46 23.31
N TRP A 46 11.49 19.84 22.11
CA TRP A 46 10.27 19.29 21.53
C TRP A 46 10.40 17.81 21.17
N VAL A 47 11.55 17.39 20.61
CA VAL A 47 11.82 15.97 20.31
C VAL A 47 11.83 15.14 21.60
N VAL A 48 12.54 15.59 22.63
CA VAL A 48 12.58 14.92 23.94
C VAL A 48 11.18 14.85 24.54
N LEU A 49 10.41 15.94 24.50
CA LEU A 49 9.05 15.99 25.00
C LEU A 49 8.11 15.03 24.25
N LEU A 50 8.26 14.90 22.94
CA LEU A 50 7.47 13.96 22.14
C LEU A 50 7.76 12.51 22.57
N LEU A 51 9.03 12.17 22.79
CA LEU A 51 9.43 10.85 23.27
C LEU A 51 8.92 10.57 24.68
N THR A 52 9.01 11.52 25.61
CA THR A 52 8.53 11.35 26.99
C THR A 52 7.00 11.20 27.03
N VAL A 53 6.26 12.02 26.29
CA VAL A 53 4.80 11.90 26.15
C VAL A 53 4.43 10.54 25.53
N HIS A 54 5.17 10.08 24.52
CA HIS A 54 4.95 8.76 23.93
C HIS A 54 5.07 7.64 24.97
N VAL A 55 6.14 7.66 25.77
CA VAL A 55 6.41 6.66 26.82
C VAL A 55 5.33 6.74 27.91
N LEU A 56 5.00 7.94 28.39
CA LEU A 56 4.05 8.14 29.48
C LEU A 56 2.64 7.68 29.11
N LEU A 57 2.14 8.04 27.92
CA LEU A 57 0.81 7.62 27.48
C LEU A 57 0.72 6.10 27.32
N ASN A 58 1.77 5.48 26.78
CA ASN A 58 1.86 4.03 26.66
C ASN A 58 1.89 3.35 28.04
N LEU A 59 2.63 3.91 29.00
CA LEU A 59 2.69 3.41 30.38
C LEU A 59 1.31 3.48 31.06
N ILE A 60 0.63 4.62 30.95
CA ILE A 60 -0.72 4.81 31.48
C ILE A 60 -1.70 3.83 30.81
N GLY A 61 -1.65 3.72 29.48
CA GLY A 61 -2.48 2.80 28.71
C GLY A 61 -2.27 1.34 29.13
N ARG A 62 -1.01 0.93 29.32
CA ARG A 62 -0.65 -0.42 29.75
C ARG A 62 -1.14 -0.72 31.17
N ARG A 63 -0.93 0.19 32.13
CA ARG A 63 -1.44 0.02 33.51
C ARG A 63 -2.96 -0.11 33.53
N ARG A 64 -3.68 0.68 32.72
CA ARG A 64 -5.13 0.57 32.58
C ARG A 64 -5.55 -0.77 31.96
N PHE A 65 -4.83 -1.23 30.94
CA PHE A 65 -5.06 -2.56 30.36
C PHE A 65 -4.88 -3.65 31.41
N GLU A 66 -3.77 -3.64 32.16
CA GLU A 66 -3.48 -4.65 33.20
C GLU A 66 -4.52 -4.61 34.34
N ALA A 67 -5.07 -3.45 34.68
CA ALA A 67 -6.16 -3.34 35.64
C ALA A 67 -7.45 -3.98 35.10
N LEU A 68 -7.86 -3.65 33.87
CA LEU A 68 -9.05 -4.23 33.24
C LEU A 68 -8.92 -5.73 33.01
N ASP A 69 -7.74 -6.18 32.59
CA ASP A 69 -7.45 -7.58 32.34
C ASP A 69 -7.50 -8.42 33.63
N ARG A 70 -7.01 -7.88 34.76
CA ARG A 70 -7.17 -8.53 36.08
C ARG A 70 -8.64 -8.68 36.48
N VAL A 71 -9.43 -7.63 36.29
CA VAL A 71 -10.88 -7.65 36.56
C VAL A 71 -11.60 -8.63 35.63
N GLY A 72 -11.24 -8.65 34.35
CA GLY A 72 -11.78 -9.61 33.38
C GLY A 72 -11.44 -11.05 33.74
N TRP A 73 -10.22 -11.30 34.21
CA TRP A 73 -9.80 -12.64 34.62
C TRP A 73 -10.55 -13.11 35.87
N TYR A 74 -10.78 -12.23 36.84
CA TYR A 74 -11.62 -12.52 38.00
C TYR A 74 -13.04 -12.93 37.57
N PHE A 75 -13.70 -12.15 36.70
CA PHE A 75 -15.04 -12.50 36.22
C PHE A 75 -15.09 -13.77 35.38
N LEU A 76 -14.01 -14.07 34.65
CA LEU A 76 -13.89 -15.34 33.92
C LEU A 76 -13.89 -16.53 34.88
N GLN A 77 -13.16 -16.45 36.00
CA GLN A 77 -13.14 -17.50 37.01
C GLN A 77 -14.46 -17.64 37.77
N SER A 78 -15.12 -16.51 38.05
CA SER A 78 -16.43 -16.49 38.71
C SER A 78 -17.60 -16.84 37.77
N ASN A 79 -17.32 -17.15 36.49
CA ASN A 79 -18.31 -17.46 35.45
C ASN A 79 -19.38 -16.36 35.23
N GLU A 80 -19.05 -15.09 35.54
CA GLU A 80 -19.93 -13.94 35.40
C GLU A 80 -19.88 -13.37 33.96
N THR A 81 -20.48 -14.08 33.01
CA THR A 81 -20.37 -13.80 31.56
C THR A 81 -20.84 -12.40 31.16
N ASN A 82 -21.90 -11.87 31.80
CA ASN A 82 -22.43 -10.53 31.53
C ASN A 82 -21.42 -9.44 31.89
N ARG A 83 -20.82 -9.52 33.08
CA ARG A 83 -19.81 -8.55 33.57
C ARG A 83 -18.51 -8.65 32.77
N LEU A 84 -18.12 -9.85 32.36
CA LEU A 84 -17.00 -10.03 31.44
C LEU A 84 -17.25 -9.33 30.09
N GLY A 85 -18.49 -9.39 29.59
CA GLY A 85 -18.92 -8.64 28.41
C GLY A 85 -18.70 -7.12 28.54
N GLU A 86 -19.02 -6.56 29.71
CA GLU A 86 -18.76 -5.15 30.02
C GLU A 86 -17.26 -4.83 30.02
N VAL A 87 -16.42 -5.67 30.64
CA VAL A 87 -14.96 -5.50 30.63
C VAL A 87 -14.43 -5.46 29.20
N PHE A 88 -14.94 -6.30 28.29
CA PHE A 88 -14.56 -6.22 26.88
C PHE A 88 -14.97 -4.91 26.22
N THR A 89 -16.13 -4.31 26.57
CA THR A 89 -16.47 -2.98 26.06
C THR A 89 -15.50 -1.88 26.54
N TRP A 90 -15.02 -1.97 27.79
CA TRP A 90 -14.00 -1.07 28.32
C TRP A 90 -12.64 -1.25 27.64
N LEU A 91 -12.26 -2.49 27.37
CA LEU A 91 -11.05 -2.82 26.61
C LEU A 91 -11.15 -2.31 25.16
N ASP A 92 -12.30 -2.45 24.50
CA ASP A 92 -12.55 -1.90 23.17
C ASP A 92 -12.42 -0.37 23.14
N ARG A 93 -12.95 0.33 24.16
CA ARG A 93 -12.75 1.78 24.35
C ARG A 93 -11.28 2.16 24.57
N LEU A 94 -10.54 1.36 25.35
CA LEU A 94 -9.11 1.58 25.56
C LEU A 94 -8.33 1.44 24.25
N PHE A 95 -8.64 0.41 23.46
CA PHE A 95 -8.00 0.17 22.18
C PHE A 95 -8.39 1.16 21.08
N SER A 96 -9.59 1.74 21.12
CA SER A 96 -9.98 2.83 20.22
C SER A 96 -9.38 4.18 20.63
N GLY A 97 -9.02 4.33 21.91
CA GLY A 97 -8.38 5.52 22.46
C GLY A 97 -6.96 5.80 21.94
N GLY A 98 -6.43 6.99 22.28
CA GLY A 98 -5.10 7.45 21.84
C GLY A 98 -3.93 7.04 22.75
N LEU A 99 -4.20 6.44 23.91
CA LEU A 99 -3.19 6.17 24.95
C LEU A 99 -2.11 5.19 24.48
N LEU A 100 -2.54 4.07 23.88
CA LEU A 100 -1.64 3.03 23.40
C LEU A 100 -1.12 3.33 21.98
N SER A 101 0.12 2.97 21.70
CA SER A 101 0.70 3.01 20.35
C SER A 101 0.14 1.88 19.48
N ARG A 102 0.24 2.00 18.14
CA ARG A 102 -0.27 0.96 17.22
C ARG A 102 0.37 -0.40 17.50
N ALA A 103 1.69 -0.43 17.70
CA ALA A 103 2.43 -1.64 18.03
C ALA A 103 1.94 -2.26 19.35
N GLN A 104 1.81 -1.47 20.42
CA GLN A 104 1.34 -1.98 21.70
C GLN A 104 -0.11 -2.49 21.65
N LYS A 105 -0.99 -1.80 20.91
CA LYS A 105 -2.37 -2.27 20.72
C LYS A 105 -2.41 -3.66 20.09
N GLU A 106 -1.58 -3.90 19.08
CA GLU A 106 -1.53 -5.19 18.39
C GLU A 106 -0.99 -6.29 19.32
N THR A 107 0.10 -6.04 20.04
CA THR A 107 0.65 -6.99 21.03
C THR A 107 -0.37 -7.32 22.12
N LEU A 108 -0.97 -6.30 22.74
CA LEU A 108 -1.92 -6.50 23.84
C LEU A 108 -3.21 -7.19 23.39
N ARG A 109 -3.72 -6.85 22.19
CA ARG A 109 -4.88 -7.55 21.60
C ARG A 109 -4.58 -9.03 21.36
N ASN A 110 -3.44 -9.36 20.77
CA ASN A 110 -3.09 -10.75 20.50
C ASN A 110 -2.95 -11.56 21.81
N ASN A 111 -2.38 -10.96 22.85
CA ASN A 111 -2.28 -11.59 24.17
C ASN A 111 -3.66 -11.82 24.80
N LEU A 112 -4.56 -10.84 24.69
CA LEU A 112 -5.94 -10.96 25.15
C LEU A 112 -6.68 -12.07 24.39
N LEU A 113 -6.58 -12.10 23.06
CA LEU A 113 -7.20 -13.14 22.23
C LEU A 113 -6.73 -14.54 22.62
N ARG A 114 -5.43 -14.72 22.89
CA ARG A 114 -4.87 -15.99 23.35
C ARG A 114 -5.41 -16.39 24.73
N ARG A 115 -5.47 -15.44 25.66
CA ARG A 115 -5.87 -15.70 27.05
C ARG A 115 -7.36 -16.00 27.21
N TYR A 116 -8.21 -15.26 26.51
CA TYR A 116 -9.67 -15.44 26.55
C TYR A 116 -10.19 -16.36 25.44
N PHE A 117 -9.30 -17.08 24.76
CA PHE A 117 -9.66 -17.93 23.64
C PHE A 117 -10.73 -18.96 24.00
N ASP A 118 -10.54 -19.66 25.13
CA ASP A 118 -11.46 -20.71 25.55
C ASP A 118 -12.84 -20.15 25.91
N PHE A 119 -12.90 -18.92 26.45
CA PHE A 119 -14.16 -18.22 26.66
C PHE A 119 -14.88 -17.96 25.34
N TYR A 120 -14.17 -17.47 24.32
CA TYR A 120 -14.76 -17.25 22.99
C TYR A 120 -15.24 -18.55 22.36
N ARG A 121 -14.46 -19.63 22.51
CA ARG A 121 -14.80 -20.98 22.04
C ARG A 121 -16.09 -21.50 22.68
N LEU A 122 -16.24 -21.36 24.00
CA LEU A 122 -17.43 -21.82 24.72
C LEU A 122 -18.68 -21.00 24.36
N ASN A 123 -18.51 -19.72 24.02
CA ASN A 123 -19.61 -18.80 23.71
C ASN A 123 -19.79 -18.56 22.20
N VAL A 124 -19.38 -19.53 21.36
CA VAL A 124 -19.48 -19.47 19.89
C VAL A 124 -20.90 -19.20 19.38
N ALA A 125 -21.95 -19.49 20.15
CA ALA A 125 -23.32 -19.17 19.74
C ALA A 125 -23.53 -17.66 19.47
N SER A 126 -22.82 -16.79 20.18
CA SER A 126 -22.90 -15.34 19.97
C SER A 126 -22.19 -14.91 18.69
N ALA A 127 -22.89 -14.15 17.84
CA ALA A 127 -22.31 -13.58 16.62
C ALA A 127 -21.07 -12.70 16.89
N ARG A 128 -21.02 -12.01 18.05
CA ARG A 128 -19.85 -11.21 18.44
C ARG A 128 -18.60 -12.09 18.59
N TYR A 129 -18.72 -13.20 19.30
CA TYR A 129 -17.58 -14.08 19.59
C TYR A 129 -17.17 -14.92 18.37
N ARG A 130 -18.11 -15.29 17.48
CA ARG A 130 -17.76 -15.89 16.17
C ARG A 130 -16.87 -14.99 15.33
N ARG A 131 -17.17 -13.69 15.26
CA ARG A 131 -16.33 -12.72 14.54
C ARG A 131 -14.93 -12.62 15.15
N VAL A 132 -14.81 -12.72 16.48
CA VAL A 132 -13.52 -12.74 17.17
C VAL A 132 -12.74 -14.01 16.82
N LEU A 133 -13.38 -15.18 16.80
CA LEU A 133 -12.73 -16.44 16.42
C LEU A 133 -12.32 -16.48 14.95
N LEU A 134 -13.14 -15.93 14.05
CA LEU A 134 -12.74 -15.73 12.64
C LEU A 134 -11.52 -14.80 12.52
N HIS A 135 -11.45 -13.77 13.37
CA HIS A 135 -10.26 -12.93 13.42
C HIS A 135 -9.04 -13.70 13.94
N CYS A 136 -9.20 -14.58 14.93
CA CYS A 136 -8.13 -15.46 15.42
C CYS A 136 -7.63 -16.40 14.30
N LEU A 137 -8.55 -17.03 13.56
CA LEU A 137 -8.25 -17.90 12.43
C LEU A 137 -7.39 -17.19 11.38
N ARG A 138 -7.83 -16.02 10.91
CA ARG A 138 -7.11 -15.22 9.90
C ARG A 138 -5.74 -14.71 10.36
N ARG A 139 -5.52 -14.61 11.67
CA ARG A 139 -4.26 -14.16 12.27
C ARG A 139 -3.33 -15.31 12.68
N GLY A 140 -3.74 -16.56 12.49
CA GLY A 140 -2.99 -17.74 12.93
C GLY A 140 -2.90 -17.88 14.46
N ILE A 141 -3.87 -17.32 15.20
CA ILE A 141 -3.91 -17.43 16.67
C ILE A 141 -4.73 -18.67 17.03
N ARG A 142 -4.06 -19.74 17.48
CA ARG A 142 -4.70 -21.03 17.79
C ARG A 142 -5.61 -21.47 16.65
N GLU A 143 -5.03 -21.51 15.45
CA GLU A 143 -5.73 -21.69 14.18
C GLU A 143 -6.61 -22.94 14.16
N ASP A 144 -6.04 -24.10 14.52
CA ASP A 144 -6.74 -25.38 14.58
C ASP A 144 -7.93 -25.34 15.55
N ASP A 145 -7.73 -24.78 16.74
CA ASP A 145 -8.78 -24.69 17.75
C ASP A 145 -9.91 -23.77 17.29
N ALA A 146 -9.58 -22.67 16.61
CA ALA A 146 -10.55 -21.70 16.13
C ALA A 146 -11.38 -22.30 14.99
N PHE A 147 -10.69 -22.98 14.06
CA PHE A 147 -11.30 -23.71 12.97
C PHE A 147 -12.27 -24.76 13.49
N ASN A 148 -11.80 -25.64 14.39
CA ASN A 148 -12.60 -26.72 14.97
C ASN A 148 -13.82 -26.19 15.74
N ALA A 149 -13.67 -25.12 16.51
CA ALA A 149 -14.77 -24.51 17.25
C ALA A 149 -15.87 -23.96 16.31
N LEU A 150 -15.46 -23.25 15.25
CA LEU A 150 -16.39 -22.69 14.28
C LEU A 150 -17.05 -23.79 13.43
N LYS A 151 -16.29 -24.81 13.03
CA LYS A 151 -16.77 -25.99 12.32
C LYS A 151 -17.81 -26.74 13.14
N GLN A 152 -17.53 -27.08 14.40
CA GLN A 152 -18.48 -27.76 15.28
C GLN A 152 -19.79 -26.99 15.45
N PHE A 153 -19.72 -25.67 15.52
CA PHE A 153 -20.92 -24.84 15.58
C PHE A 153 -21.72 -24.88 14.27
N LEU A 154 -21.04 -24.78 13.13
CA LEU A 154 -21.66 -24.84 11.80
C LEU A 154 -22.41 -26.17 11.61
N LEU A 155 -21.74 -27.30 11.86
CA LEU A 155 -22.30 -28.65 11.66
C LEU A 155 -23.51 -28.94 12.55
N ARG A 156 -23.70 -28.20 13.65
CA ARG A 156 -24.86 -28.34 14.55
C ARG A 156 -26.07 -27.51 14.11
N GLN A 157 -25.95 -26.62 13.13
CA GLN A 157 -27.04 -25.75 12.74
C GLN A 157 -28.05 -26.51 11.86
N PRO A 158 -29.37 -26.46 12.20
CA PRO A 158 -30.39 -27.21 11.48
C PRO A 158 -30.80 -26.57 10.15
N ALA A 159 -30.43 -25.31 9.90
CA ALA A 159 -30.81 -24.56 8.72
C ALA A 159 -29.67 -23.66 8.23
N LEU A 160 -29.55 -23.56 6.91
CA LEU A 160 -28.52 -22.78 6.24
C LEU A 160 -28.98 -21.31 6.09
N THR A 161 -28.66 -20.47 7.07
CA THR A 161 -28.87 -19.01 6.94
C THR A 161 -27.74 -18.38 6.12
N LEU A 162 -27.97 -17.23 5.48
CA LEU A 162 -26.94 -16.52 4.70
C LEU A 162 -25.64 -16.30 5.51
N SER A 163 -25.75 -15.95 6.80
CA SER A 163 -24.59 -15.76 7.67
C SER A 163 -23.78 -17.05 7.93
N LEU A 164 -24.43 -18.21 7.83
CA LEU A 164 -23.79 -19.51 7.98
C LEU A 164 -23.15 -19.97 6.67
N VAL A 165 -23.74 -19.60 5.52
CA VAL A 165 -23.12 -19.79 4.21
C VAL A 165 -21.79 -19.03 4.15
N ASP A 166 -21.79 -17.74 4.48
CA ASP A 166 -20.56 -16.93 4.50
C ASP A 166 -19.49 -17.51 5.45
N LEU A 167 -19.93 -18.06 6.59
CA LEU A 167 -19.05 -18.74 7.54
C LEU A 167 -18.47 -20.03 6.95
N ALA A 168 -19.31 -20.88 6.34
CA ALA A 168 -18.90 -22.13 5.74
C ALA A 168 -17.93 -21.91 4.58
N GLU A 169 -18.22 -20.93 3.71
CA GLU A 169 -17.32 -20.51 2.62
C GLU A 169 -15.98 -20.03 3.18
N THR A 170 -15.98 -19.18 4.22
CA THR A 170 -14.73 -18.72 4.86
C THR A 170 -13.91 -19.89 5.45
N LEU A 171 -14.57 -20.90 6.02
CA LEU A 171 -13.89 -22.07 6.56
C LEU A 171 -13.36 -22.97 5.44
N HIS A 172 -14.14 -23.15 4.36
CA HIS A 172 -13.74 -23.91 3.17
C HIS A 172 -12.55 -23.27 2.45
N GLU A 173 -12.52 -21.94 2.32
CA GLU A 173 -11.37 -21.22 1.76
C GLU A 173 -10.09 -21.47 2.57
N HIS A 174 -10.22 -21.62 3.89
CA HIS A 174 -9.10 -21.89 4.78
C HIS A 174 -8.65 -23.36 4.71
N ARG A 175 -9.59 -24.31 4.55
CA ARG A 175 -9.33 -25.74 4.35
C ARG A 175 -10.23 -26.33 3.26
N PRO A 176 -9.80 -26.29 1.99
CA PRO A 176 -10.63 -26.72 0.85
C PRO A 176 -10.97 -28.22 0.86
N ASP A 177 -10.15 -29.04 1.50
CA ASP A 177 -10.29 -30.50 1.49
C ASP A 177 -11.13 -31.04 2.67
N ASP A 178 -11.73 -30.16 3.48
CA ASP A 178 -12.52 -30.57 4.64
C ASP A 178 -13.86 -31.20 4.21
N ARG A 179 -13.89 -32.55 4.26
CA ARG A 179 -15.03 -33.37 3.86
C ARG A 179 -16.32 -33.05 4.61
N ASP A 180 -16.23 -32.68 5.89
CA ASP A 180 -17.42 -32.45 6.71
C ASP A 180 -18.15 -31.17 6.30
N ILE A 181 -17.40 -30.12 5.92
CA ILE A 181 -17.97 -28.85 5.46
C ILE A 181 -18.62 -29.05 4.09
N ILE A 182 -17.93 -29.73 3.17
CA ILE A 182 -18.47 -30.08 1.86
C ILE A 182 -19.74 -30.91 2.01
N HIS A 183 -19.71 -31.94 2.86
CA HIS A 183 -20.86 -32.79 3.13
C HIS A 183 -22.04 -31.98 3.69
N TYR A 184 -21.79 -31.15 4.70
CA TYR A 184 -22.80 -30.30 5.31
C TYR A 184 -23.47 -29.36 4.30
N MET A 185 -22.67 -28.65 3.50
CA MET A 185 -23.17 -27.72 2.50
C MET A 185 -23.98 -28.44 1.41
N ALA A 186 -23.44 -29.53 0.86
CA ALA A 186 -24.11 -30.34 -0.16
C ALA A 186 -25.43 -30.93 0.35
N ALA A 187 -25.45 -31.50 1.56
CA ALA A 187 -26.66 -32.07 2.16
C ALA A 187 -27.77 -31.02 2.33
N HIS A 188 -27.41 -29.82 2.77
CA HIS A 188 -28.37 -28.72 2.92
C HIS A 188 -28.92 -28.24 1.58
N TYR A 189 -28.07 -28.07 0.57
CA TYR A 189 -28.54 -27.67 -0.76
C TYR A 189 -29.42 -28.74 -1.42
N LEU A 190 -29.11 -30.03 -1.23
CA LEU A 190 -29.92 -31.14 -1.72
C LEU A 190 -31.29 -31.18 -1.06
N LYS A 191 -31.34 -30.99 0.27
CA LYS A 191 -32.59 -30.93 1.04
C LYS A 191 -33.53 -29.85 0.51
N ASP A 192 -32.97 -28.68 0.19
CA ASP A 192 -33.71 -27.56 -0.37
C ASP A 192 -33.87 -27.62 -1.90
N ARG A 193 -33.40 -28.70 -2.54
CA ARG A 193 -33.39 -28.93 -4.00
C ARG A 193 -32.80 -27.78 -4.81
N GLN A 194 -31.75 -27.16 -4.28
CA GLN A 194 -31.11 -26.00 -4.90
C GLN A 194 -30.09 -26.43 -5.96
N THR A 195 -30.14 -25.80 -7.14
CA THR A 195 -29.24 -26.06 -8.28
C THR A 195 -28.55 -24.79 -8.80
N HIS A 196 -28.37 -23.78 -7.95
CA HIS A 196 -27.66 -22.55 -8.31
C HIS A 196 -26.14 -22.78 -8.30
N PHE A 197 -25.38 -21.86 -8.90
CA PHE A 197 -23.93 -21.98 -9.11
C PHE A 197 -23.11 -22.29 -7.83
N ARG A 198 -23.49 -21.73 -6.67
CA ARG A 198 -22.79 -22.05 -5.40
C ARG A 198 -23.04 -23.49 -4.95
N ALA A 199 -24.26 -24.01 -5.12
CA ALA A 199 -24.56 -25.41 -4.84
C ALA A 199 -23.78 -26.35 -5.78
N GLU A 200 -23.72 -26.02 -7.07
CA GLU A 200 -22.93 -26.79 -8.06
C GLU A 200 -21.45 -26.90 -7.65
N TYR A 201 -20.86 -25.84 -7.11
CA TYR A 201 -19.50 -25.87 -6.60
C TYR A 201 -19.30 -26.93 -5.49
N PHE A 202 -20.19 -26.97 -4.49
CA PHE A 202 -20.09 -27.95 -3.40
C PHE A 202 -20.46 -29.37 -3.87
N TYR A 203 -21.41 -29.52 -4.79
CA TYR A 203 -21.71 -30.81 -5.41
C TYR A 203 -20.52 -31.37 -6.17
N LYS A 204 -19.82 -30.54 -6.96
CA LYS A 204 -18.59 -30.94 -7.65
C LYS A 204 -17.58 -31.53 -6.67
N GLN A 205 -17.29 -30.81 -5.58
CA GLN A 205 -16.34 -31.25 -4.56
C GLN A 205 -16.78 -32.58 -3.91
N ALA A 206 -18.08 -32.72 -3.63
CA ALA A 206 -18.63 -33.95 -3.06
C ALA A 206 -18.53 -35.15 -4.02
N LEU A 207 -18.66 -34.93 -5.33
CA LEU A 207 -18.49 -35.96 -6.37
C LEU A 207 -17.01 -36.38 -6.49
N GLN A 208 -16.09 -35.41 -6.48
CA GLN A 208 -14.65 -35.68 -6.55
C GLN A 208 -14.17 -36.56 -5.39
N GLN A 209 -14.73 -36.36 -4.21
CA GLN A 209 -14.39 -37.12 -3.00
C GLN A 209 -15.12 -38.47 -2.88
N GLY A 210 -16.03 -38.80 -3.80
CA GLY A 210 -16.81 -40.04 -3.75
C GLY A 210 -17.76 -40.11 -2.55
N SER A 211 -18.48 -39.02 -2.27
CA SER A 211 -19.38 -38.95 -1.10
C SER A 211 -20.59 -39.88 -1.23
N SER A 212 -21.20 -40.26 -0.10
CA SER A 212 -22.42 -41.08 -0.05
C SER A 212 -23.65 -40.42 -0.70
N MET A 213 -23.61 -39.10 -0.94
CA MET A 213 -24.71 -38.33 -1.54
C MET A 213 -24.65 -38.28 -3.07
N THR A 214 -23.65 -38.93 -3.67
CA THR A 214 -23.46 -38.97 -5.12
C THR A 214 -24.72 -39.38 -5.89
N PRO A 215 -25.48 -40.43 -5.48
CA PRO A 215 -26.73 -40.80 -6.16
C PRO A 215 -27.80 -39.71 -6.12
N ASP A 216 -27.95 -39.03 -4.99
CA ASP A 216 -28.95 -37.97 -4.81
C ASP A 216 -28.61 -36.72 -5.64
N ILE A 217 -27.31 -36.38 -5.73
CA ILE A 217 -26.80 -35.30 -6.59
C ILE A 217 -27.08 -35.63 -8.06
N ILE A 218 -26.80 -36.86 -8.49
CA ILE A 218 -27.07 -37.31 -9.86
C ILE A 218 -28.57 -37.22 -10.15
N ALA A 219 -29.43 -37.72 -9.27
CA ALA A 219 -30.88 -37.68 -9.46
C ALA A 219 -31.44 -36.25 -9.62
N LEU A 220 -30.90 -35.29 -8.87
CA LEU A 220 -31.33 -33.89 -8.91
C LEU A 220 -30.78 -33.14 -10.12
N CYS A 221 -29.47 -33.23 -10.37
CA CYS A 221 -28.76 -32.37 -11.33
C CYS A 221 -28.71 -32.94 -12.75
N LEU A 222 -28.60 -34.27 -12.93
CA LEU A 222 -28.39 -34.89 -14.24
C LEU A 222 -29.48 -34.54 -15.27
N PRO A 223 -30.79 -34.55 -14.93
CA PRO A 223 -31.83 -34.19 -15.91
C PRO A 223 -31.75 -32.74 -16.39
N GLN A 224 -31.29 -31.83 -15.53
CA GLN A 224 -31.17 -30.41 -15.87
C GLN A 224 -29.96 -30.16 -16.76
N VAL A 225 -28.82 -30.77 -16.42
CA VAL A 225 -27.56 -30.63 -17.17
C VAL A 225 -27.67 -31.27 -18.55
N LEU A 226 -28.31 -32.44 -18.68
CA LEU A 226 -28.55 -33.09 -19.98
C LEU A 226 -29.48 -32.27 -20.88
N ARG A 227 -30.56 -31.68 -20.34
CA ARG A 227 -31.46 -30.82 -21.13
C ARG A 227 -30.77 -29.55 -21.64
N ALA A 228 -29.81 -29.05 -20.87
CA ALA A 228 -29.08 -27.82 -21.20
C ALA A 228 -27.83 -28.07 -22.05
N ASP A 229 -27.48 -29.33 -22.36
CA ASP A 229 -26.27 -29.71 -23.11
C ASP A 229 -24.99 -29.02 -22.59
N ARG A 230 -24.84 -29.00 -21.25
CA ARG A 230 -23.76 -28.27 -20.57
C ARG A 230 -22.47 -29.10 -20.53
N HIS A 231 -21.35 -28.44 -20.82
CA HIS A 231 -20.01 -29.04 -20.87
C HIS A 231 -19.03 -28.36 -19.90
N ASP A 232 -19.55 -27.73 -18.85
CA ASP A 232 -18.73 -27.09 -17.82
C ASP A 232 -18.00 -28.13 -16.96
N ASP A 233 -16.98 -27.69 -16.22
CA ASP A 233 -16.20 -28.54 -15.29
C ASP A 233 -17.10 -29.35 -14.33
N PHE A 234 -18.13 -28.73 -13.75
CA PHE A 234 -19.13 -29.46 -12.93
C PHE A 234 -19.90 -30.53 -13.72
N ALA A 235 -20.34 -30.22 -14.94
CA ALA A 235 -21.11 -31.15 -15.76
C ALA A 235 -20.28 -32.39 -16.13
N CYS A 236 -19.00 -32.20 -16.48
CA CYS A 236 -18.12 -33.33 -16.78
C CYS A 236 -17.88 -34.23 -15.56
N TRP A 237 -17.71 -33.67 -14.35
CA TRP A 237 -17.66 -34.46 -13.12
C TRP A 237 -18.97 -35.18 -12.81
N LEU A 238 -20.11 -34.55 -13.07
CA LEU A 238 -21.42 -35.16 -12.90
C LEU A 238 -21.63 -36.33 -13.87
N TYR A 239 -21.21 -36.21 -15.12
CA TYR A 239 -21.30 -37.29 -16.10
C TYR A 239 -20.39 -38.48 -15.73
N LEU A 240 -19.18 -38.21 -15.25
CA LEU A 240 -18.28 -39.25 -14.76
C LEU A 240 -18.93 -40.05 -13.61
N ALA A 241 -19.46 -39.35 -12.62
CA ALA A 241 -20.17 -39.98 -11.51
C ALA A 241 -21.45 -40.72 -11.95
N ALA A 242 -22.20 -40.15 -12.91
CA ALA A 242 -23.40 -40.76 -13.45
C ALA A 242 -23.13 -42.01 -14.29
N ARG A 243 -21.96 -42.13 -14.93
CA ARG A 243 -21.58 -43.37 -15.61
C ARG A 243 -21.36 -44.51 -14.63
N GLU A 244 -20.69 -44.23 -13.50
CA GLU A 244 -20.37 -45.22 -12.47
C GLU A 244 -21.59 -45.65 -11.65
N GLN A 245 -22.43 -44.69 -11.22
CA GLN A 245 -23.50 -44.93 -10.22
C GLN A 245 -24.90 -44.52 -10.70
N GLY A 246 -25.03 -44.01 -11.91
CA GLY A 246 -26.29 -43.51 -12.46
C GLY A 246 -27.14 -44.57 -13.18
N PRO A 247 -28.30 -44.15 -13.71
CA PRO A 247 -29.25 -45.05 -14.38
C PRO A 247 -28.71 -45.57 -15.72
N GLU A 248 -28.78 -46.89 -15.92
CA GLU A 248 -28.25 -47.55 -17.13
C GLU A 248 -28.98 -47.12 -18.42
N ASP A 249 -30.26 -46.80 -18.32
CA ASP A 249 -31.10 -46.36 -19.45
C ASP A 249 -30.55 -45.12 -20.19
N LYS A 250 -29.75 -44.29 -19.51
CA LYS A 250 -29.16 -43.06 -20.07
C LYS A 250 -27.66 -43.19 -20.35
N ARG A 251 -27.07 -44.38 -20.21
CA ARG A 251 -25.62 -44.58 -20.28
C ARG A 251 -25.05 -44.16 -21.65
N GLN A 252 -25.72 -44.49 -22.76
CA GLN A 252 -25.29 -44.08 -24.10
C GLN A 252 -25.25 -42.55 -24.28
N GLU A 253 -26.24 -41.83 -23.76
CA GLU A 253 -26.26 -40.36 -23.83
C GLU A 253 -25.18 -39.75 -22.93
N ILE A 254 -24.95 -40.31 -21.74
CA ILE A 254 -23.88 -39.88 -20.83
C ILE A 254 -22.50 -40.08 -21.48
N ASP A 255 -22.27 -41.24 -22.10
CA ASP A 255 -21.02 -41.57 -22.77
C ASP A 255 -20.73 -40.63 -23.95
N ARG A 256 -21.77 -40.31 -24.73
CA ARG A 256 -21.69 -39.28 -25.77
C ARG A 256 -21.26 -37.94 -25.18
N GLN A 257 -21.86 -37.48 -24.09
CA GLN A 257 -21.52 -36.20 -23.45
C GLN A 257 -20.11 -36.21 -22.84
N LEU A 258 -19.66 -37.33 -22.27
CA LEU A 258 -18.29 -37.50 -21.79
C LEU A 258 -17.25 -37.38 -22.91
N TYR A 259 -17.55 -37.93 -24.08
CA TYR A 259 -16.69 -37.78 -25.26
C TYR A 259 -16.55 -36.30 -25.65
N ARG A 260 -17.66 -35.54 -25.66
CA ARG A 260 -17.65 -34.10 -25.93
C ARG A 260 -16.86 -33.31 -24.89
N CYS A 261 -17.03 -33.62 -23.61
CA CYS A 261 -16.24 -33.06 -22.51
C CYS A 261 -14.73 -33.28 -22.74
N HIS A 262 -14.32 -34.50 -23.11
CA HIS A 262 -12.92 -34.81 -23.39
C HIS A 262 -12.36 -33.99 -24.57
N GLN A 263 -13.10 -33.90 -25.69
CA GLN A 263 -12.67 -33.08 -26.83
C GLN A 263 -12.49 -31.61 -26.45
N ALA A 264 -13.42 -31.05 -25.65
CA ALA A 264 -13.32 -29.67 -25.17
C ALA A 264 -12.08 -29.45 -24.29
N VAL A 265 -11.79 -30.38 -23.38
CA VAL A 265 -10.60 -30.35 -22.50
C VAL A 265 -9.30 -30.44 -23.30
N VAL A 266 -9.24 -31.33 -24.29
CA VAL A 266 -8.09 -31.48 -25.20
C VAL A 266 -7.87 -30.22 -26.02
N ALA A 267 -8.95 -29.63 -26.57
CA ALA A 267 -8.86 -28.40 -27.37
C ALA A 267 -8.36 -27.20 -26.54
N LEU A 268 -8.72 -27.12 -25.26
CA LEU A 268 -8.27 -26.08 -24.33
C LEU A 268 -6.86 -26.35 -23.74
N GLY A 269 -6.31 -27.55 -23.93
CA GLY A 269 -5.01 -27.95 -23.40
C GLY A 269 -4.97 -28.01 -21.86
N LEU A 270 -6.11 -28.29 -21.21
CA LEU A 270 -6.20 -28.35 -19.76
C LEU A 270 -5.61 -29.67 -19.23
N SER A 271 -4.59 -29.58 -18.39
CA SER A 271 -4.01 -30.72 -17.67
C SER A 271 -4.46 -30.72 -16.21
N GLY A 272 -5.03 -31.83 -15.74
CA GLY A 272 -5.46 -31.99 -14.35
C GLY A 272 -6.18 -33.33 -14.11
N GLU A 273 -6.62 -33.57 -12.88
CA GLU A 273 -7.27 -34.83 -12.48
C GLU A 273 -8.49 -35.18 -13.35
N LEU A 274 -9.29 -34.17 -13.72
CA LEU A 274 -10.43 -34.36 -14.62
C LEU A 274 -10.00 -34.84 -16.01
N ALA A 275 -8.93 -34.27 -16.56
CA ALA A 275 -8.45 -34.63 -17.90
C ALA A 275 -7.91 -36.07 -17.94
N GLU A 276 -7.21 -36.49 -16.89
CA GLU A 276 -6.74 -37.87 -16.76
C GLU A 276 -7.91 -38.86 -16.65
N LYS A 277 -8.89 -38.59 -15.77
CA LYS A 277 -10.09 -39.43 -15.62
C LYS A 277 -10.93 -39.49 -16.89
N LEU A 278 -11.09 -38.37 -17.61
CA LEU A 278 -11.77 -38.38 -18.90
C LEU A 278 -11.02 -39.21 -19.94
N ARG A 279 -9.69 -39.12 -19.97
CA ARG A 279 -8.87 -39.88 -20.91
C ARG A 279 -8.97 -41.38 -20.69
N THR A 280 -8.94 -41.84 -19.43
CA THR A 280 -9.10 -43.27 -19.11
C THR A 280 -10.48 -43.77 -19.53
N VAL A 281 -11.51 -42.99 -19.27
CA VAL A 281 -12.89 -43.34 -19.61
C VAL A 281 -13.10 -43.39 -21.13
N VAL A 282 -12.47 -42.47 -21.88
CA VAL A 282 -12.56 -42.44 -23.36
C VAL A 282 -11.83 -43.60 -24.00
N THR A 283 -10.75 -44.11 -23.40
CA THR A 283 -10.07 -45.31 -23.93
C THR A 283 -10.90 -46.60 -23.85
N GLU A 284 -11.94 -46.61 -23.02
CA GLU A 284 -12.88 -47.74 -22.91
C GLU A 284 -13.97 -47.72 -23.98
N PHE A 285 -14.12 -46.63 -24.74
CA PHE A 285 -15.16 -46.50 -25.75
C PHE A 285 -14.89 -47.32 -27.00
N GLN A 286 -15.95 -47.89 -27.57
CA GLN A 286 -15.87 -48.63 -28.83
C GLN A 286 -15.64 -47.66 -30.00
N PRO A 287 -14.78 -48.03 -30.98
CA PRO A 287 -14.49 -47.17 -32.13
C PRO A 287 -15.73 -46.81 -32.96
N GLU A 288 -16.72 -47.70 -33.01
CA GLU A 288 -17.97 -47.50 -33.75
C GLU A 288 -18.89 -46.44 -33.12
N ASP A 289 -18.86 -46.29 -31.81
CA ASP A 289 -19.63 -45.26 -31.09
C ASP A 289 -18.98 -43.89 -31.28
N ILE A 290 -17.65 -43.83 -31.21
CA ILE A 290 -16.87 -42.61 -31.45
C ILE A 290 -17.14 -42.07 -32.85
N ALA A 291 -17.10 -42.92 -33.88
CA ALA A 291 -17.36 -42.52 -35.27
C ALA A 291 -18.79 -41.98 -35.45
N ARG A 292 -19.78 -42.59 -34.79
CA ARG A 292 -21.17 -42.09 -34.79
C ARG A 292 -21.28 -40.72 -34.13
N TRP A 293 -20.65 -40.51 -32.98
CA TRP A 293 -20.70 -39.24 -32.27
C TRP A 293 -19.97 -38.11 -32.99
N GLU A 294 -18.88 -38.41 -33.70
CA GLU A 294 -18.17 -37.44 -34.54
C GLU A 294 -19.02 -36.99 -35.73
N GLN A 295 -19.71 -37.91 -36.41
CA GLN A 295 -20.64 -37.56 -37.49
C GLN A 295 -21.78 -36.67 -36.99
N ASP A 296 -22.39 -37.01 -35.85
CA ASP A 296 -23.43 -36.22 -35.20
C ASP A 296 -22.97 -34.79 -34.87
N GLN A 297 -21.73 -34.63 -34.39
CA GLN A 297 -21.18 -33.31 -34.09
C GLN A 297 -20.97 -32.48 -35.35
N ILE A 298 -20.39 -33.06 -36.41
CA ILE A 298 -20.18 -32.37 -37.68
C ILE A 298 -21.53 -31.89 -38.23
N GLU A 299 -22.58 -32.72 -38.12
CA GLU A 299 -23.90 -32.36 -38.57
C GLU A 299 -24.53 -31.24 -37.71
N GLN A 300 -24.37 -31.28 -36.38
CA GLN A 300 -24.84 -30.20 -35.49
C GLN A 300 -24.07 -28.87 -35.67
N GLU A 301 -22.74 -28.90 -35.79
CA GLU A 301 -21.92 -27.72 -36.05
C GLU A 301 -22.25 -27.09 -37.41
N SER A 302 -22.54 -27.91 -38.43
CA SER A 302 -22.92 -27.42 -39.76
C SER A 302 -24.28 -26.72 -39.78
N ARG A 303 -25.20 -27.11 -38.88
CA ARG A 303 -26.51 -26.46 -38.67
C ARG A 303 -26.42 -25.19 -37.82
N SER A 304 -25.38 -25.06 -37.00
CA SER A 304 -25.14 -23.92 -36.10
C SER A 304 -24.33 -22.81 -36.79
N LEU A 305 -25.01 -21.80 -37.33
CA LEU A 305 -24.40 -20.60 -37.92
C LEU A 305 -23.43 -19.86 -36.98
N SER A 306 -23.56 -20.04 -35.65
CA SER A 306 -22.74 -19.38 -34.63
C SER A 306 -21.33 -19.98 -34.50
N GLY A 307 -21.12 -21.25 -34.87
CA GLY A 307 -19.81 -21.93 -34.71
C GLY A 307 -18.69 -21.30 -35.56
N ARG A 308 -19.03 -20.82 -36.76
CA ARG A 308 -18.10 -20.09 -37.64
C ARG A 308 -17.74 -18.71 -37.08
N VAL A 309 -18.71 -18.03 -36.47
CA VAL A 309 -18.54 -16.69 -35.88
C VAL A 309 -17.78 -16.77 -34.55
N ALA A 310 -18.03 -17.78 -33.73
CA ALA A 310 -17.34 -18.01 -32.47
C ALA A 310 -15.84 -18.29 -32.66
N ARG A 311 -15.47 -19.07 -33.69
CA ARG A 311 -14.05 -19.30 -34.04
C ARG A 311 -13.35 -17.99 -34.45
N LEU A 312 -14.02 -17.12 -35.20
CA LEU A 312 -13.48 -15.79 -35.57
C LEU A 312 -13.35 -14.85 -34.37
N VAL A 313 -14.35 -14.82 -33.49
CA VAL A 313 -14.34 -13.99 -32.27
C VAL A 313 -13.25 -14.45 -31.30
N PHE A 314 -13.08 -15.77 -31.13
CA PHE A 314 -12.04 -16.35 -30.29
C PHE A 314 -10.62 -15.98 -30.78
N LEU A 315 -10.37 -16.10 -32.09
CA LEU A 315 -9.10 -15.70 -32.69
C LEU A 315 -8.81 -14.21 -32.51
N LEU A 316 -9.82 -13.35 -32.63
CA LEU A 316 -9.70 -11.90 -32.40
C LEU A 316 -9.44 -11.57 -30.92
N GLN A 317 -10.11 -12.27 -29.98
CA GLN A 317 -9.90 -12.09 -28.55
C GLN A 317 -8.49 -12.51 -28.12
N GLN A 318 -7.97 -13.61 -28.67
CA GLN A 318 -6.64 -14.11 -28.36
C GLN A 318 -5.54 -13.13 -28.82
N GLN A 319 -5.69 -12.52 -30.01
CA GLN A 319 -4.77 -11.48 -30.47
C GLN A 319 -4.85 -10.19 -29.63
N ALA A 320 -6.05 -9.79 -29.20
CA ALA A 320 -6.24 -8.62 -28.34
C ALA A 320 -5.58 -8.78 -26.96
N LEU A 321 -5.64 -9.97 -26.35
CA LEU A 321 -5.01 -10.24 -25.06
C LEU A 321 -3.47 -10.16 -25.13
N GLN A 322 -2.87 -10.66 -26.22
CA GLN A 322 -1.42 -10.59 -26.43
C GLN A 322 -0.93 -9.14 -26.59
N LEU A 323 -1.71 -8.29 -27.26
CA LEU A 323 -1.42 -6.86 -27.37
C LEU A 323 -1.56 -6.14 -26.02
N TRP A 324 -2.60 -6.49 -25.25
CA TRP A 324 -2.85 -5.88 -23.94
C TRP A 324 -1.75 -6.21 -22.92
N GLN A 325 -1.25 -7.45 -22.89
CA GLN A 325 -0.12 -7.86 -22.04
C GLN A 325 1.17 -7.09 -22.38
N ARG A 326 1.45 -6.84 -23.67
CA ARG A 326 2.60 -6.02 -24.11
C ARG A 326 2.48 -4.56 -23.63
N VAL A 327 1.27 -3.98 -23.68
CA VAL A 327 1.02 -2.61 -23.20
C VAL A 327 1.15 -2.49 -21.68
N VAL A 328 0.67 -3.49 -20.91
CA VAL A 328 0.78 -3.49 -19.45
C VAL A 328 2.24 -3.62 -18.99
N LEU A 329 3.04 -4.46 -19.66
CA LEU A 329 4.48 -4.55 -19.40
C LEU A 329 5.18 -3.22 -19.67
N TYR A 330 4.83 -2.53 -20.77
CA TYR A 330 5.42 -1.23 -21.12
C TYR A 330 5.09 -0.12 -20.10
N ARG A 331 3.86 -0.10 -19.54
CA ARG A 331 3.48 0.85 -18.47
C ARG A 331 4.33 0.68 -17.21
N ARG A 332 4.71 -0.56 -16.86
CA ARG A 332 5.53 -0.86 -15.67
C ARG A 332 6.93 -0.26 -15.77
N TYR A 333 7.56 -0.31 -16.94
CA TYR A 333 8.87 0.31 -17.20
C TYR A 333 8.83 1.84 -17.14
N VAL A 334 7.74 2.46 -17.61
CA VAL A 334 7.55 3.91 -17.52
C VAL A 334 7.46 4.38 -16.05
N TYR A 335 6.75 3.65 -15.19
CA TYR A 335 6.70 3.97 -13.76
C TYR A 335 8.05 3.79 -13.07
N TYR A 336 8.82 2.76 -13.40
CA TYR A 336 10.18 2.60 -12.86
C TYR A 336 11.13 3.71 -13.31
N ALA A 337 11.04 4.16 -14.56
CA ALA A 337 11.82 5.29 -15.05
C ALA A 337 11.47 6.61 -14.31
N LEU A 338 10.18 6.88 -14.10
CA LEU A 338 9.74 8.05 -13.34
C LEU A 338 10.13 7.98 -11.85
N ALA A 339 10.04 6.81 -11.23
CA ALA A 339 10.47 6.59 -9.85
C ALA A 339 11.99 6.75 -9.69
N ALA A 340 12.78 6.24 -10.64
CA ALA A 340 14.23 6.42 -10.66
C ALA A 340 14.62 7.91 -10.81
N ALA A 341 13.93 8.65 -11.67
CA ALA A 341 14.15 10.09 -11.83
C ALA A 341 13.81 10.89 -10.56
N ALA A 342 12.70 10.56 -9.88
CA ALA A 342 12.32 11.19 -8.61
C ALA A 342 13.33 10.85 -7.49
N PHE A 343 13.80 9.61 -7.43
CA PHE A 343 14.83 9.19 -6.46
C PHE A 343 16.16 9.92 -6.68
N LEU A 344 16.61 10.07 -7.93
CA LEU A 344 17.81 10.84 -8.27
C LEU A 344 17.67 12.33 -7.90
N LEU A 345 16.48 12.91 -8.04
CA LEU A 345 16.22 14.30 -7.64
C LEU A 345 16.29 14.49 -6.11
N VAL A 346 15.73 13.55 -5.34
CA VAL A 346 15.83 13.57 -3.86
C VAL A 346 17.27 13.36 -3.42
N LEU A 347 18.00 12.43 -4.04
CA LEU A 347 19.41 12.21 -3.76
C LEU A 347 20.23 13.49 -4.00
N TYR A 348 19.97 14.20 -5.10
CA TYR A 348 20.63 15.47 -5.42
C TYR A 348 20.35 16.57 -4.38
N LEU A 349 19.15 16.61 -3.78
CA LEU A 349 18.80 17.58 -2.73
C LEU A 349 19.46 17.28 -1.37
N PHE A 350 19.82 16.01 -1.10
CA PHE A 350 20.50 15.59 0.13
C PHE A 350 22.03 15.51 -0.01
N LEU A 351 22.58 15.66 -1.21
CA LEU A 351 24.02 15.81 -1.37
C LEU A 351 24.45 17.18 -0.80
N PRO A 352 25.33 17.22 0.22
CA PRO A 352 25.94 18.48 0.65
C PRO A 352 26.70 19.05 -0.56
N ALA A 353 26.43 20.32 -0.89
CA ALA A 353 27.09 21.00 -2.00
C ALA A 353 28.61 20.77 -1.91
N PRO A 354 29.30 20.40 -3.01
CA PRO A 354 30.74 20.23 -2.99
C PRO A 354 31.36 21.54 -2.48
N LYS A 355 31.94 21.51 -1.28
CA LYS A 355 32.71 22.63 -0.74
C LYS A 355 33.78 22.95 -1.77
N SER A 356 33.65 24.08 -2.46
CA SER A 356 34.67 24.50 -3.41
C SER A 356 35.98 24.66 -2.65
N GLU A 357 37.04 24.07 -3.18
CA GLU A 357 38.41 24.06 -2.62
C GLU A 357 39.00 25.46 -2.36
N THR A 358 38.30 26.53 -2.74
CA THR A 358 38.64 27.92 -2.43
C THR A 358 38.52 28.30 -0.95
N GLU A 359 37.84 27.52 -0.10
CA GLU A 359 37.72 27.84 1.34
C GLU A 359 38.80 27.16 2.21
N LYS A 360 39.51 26.14 1.70
CA LYS A 360 40.61 25.47 2.43
C LYS A 360 42.00 26.02 2.09
N ALA A 361 42.12 26.86 1.05
CA ALA A 361 43.37 27.53 0.66
C ALA A 361 43.54 28.95 1.26
N ALA A 362 42.52 29.50 1.94
CA ALA A 362 42.57 30.85 2.50
C ALA A 362 43.20 30.94 3.92
N ALA A 363 43.58 29.81 4.53
CA ALA A 363 44.20 29.78 5.86
C ALA A 363 45.74 29.65 5.83
N ALA A 364 46.37 29.56 4.65
CA ALA A 364 47.82 29.43 4.54
C ALA A 364 48.35 30.13 3.27
N ALA A 365 48.35 31.46 3.27
CA ALA A 365 49.23 32.25 2.40
C ALA A 365 49.62 33.56 3.10
N PRO A 366 50.91 33.92 3.16
CA PRO A 366 51.33 35.17 3.78
C PRO A 366 50.74 36.37 3.04
N LYS A 367 50.24 37.33 3.81
CA LYS A 367 49.78 38.65 3.36
C LYS A 367 50.92 39.35 2.62
N VAL A 368 50.88 39.33 1.29
CA VAL A 368 51.56 40.35 0.48
C VAL A 368 50.54 41.43 0.19
N ILE A 369 50.69 42.57 0.87
CA ILE A 369 49.92 43.78 0.63
C ILE A 369 50.51 44.42 -0.65
N PRO A 370 49.75 44.56 -1.75
CA PRO A 370 50.20 45.44 -2.81
C PRO A 370 50.06 46.88 -2.30
N GLN A 371 51.21 47.54 -2.10
CA GLN A 371 51.40 48.87 -1.49
C GLN A 371 50.87 50.04 -2.34
N ASN A 372 49.70 49.93 -2.99
CA ASN A 372 49.04 51.10 -3.60
C ASN A 372 47.52 50.90 -3.81
N THR A 373 46.77 50.66 -2.75
CA THR A 373 45.30 50.54 -2.79
C THR A 373 44.65 51.91 -2.98
N ARG A 374 44.54 52.38 -4.22
CA ARG A 374 43.61 53.46 -4.56
C ARG A 374 42.17 52.93 -4.52
N PHE A 375 41.21 53.80 -4.31
CA PHE A 375 39.77 53.52 -4.23
C PHE A 375 39.02 54.23 -5.36
N ALA A 376 37.96 53.62 -5.88
CA ALA A 376 37.10 54.19 -6.91
C ALA A 376 35.65 54.23 -6.45
N LEU A 377 34.86 55.11 -7.06
CA LEU A 377 33.41 55.16 -6.85
C LEU A 377 32.71 54.39 -7.97
N GLN A 378 32.08 53.26 -7.65
CA GLN A 378 31.20 52.58 -8.59
C GLN A 378 29.82 53.27 -8.57
N VAL A 379 29.48 53.93 -9.67
CA VAL A 379 28.29 54.80 -9.76
C VAL A 379 27.13 54.16 -10.53
N ALA A 380 27.42 53.15 -11.37
CA ALA A 380 26.41 52.40 -12.10
C ALA A 380 26.90 51.00 -12.48
N ALA A 381 25.96 50.07 -12.62
CA ALA A 381 26.18 48.76 -13.22
C ALA A 381 25.02 48.44 -14.17
N VAL A 382 25.31 48.20 -15.46
CA VAL A 382 24.28 47.98 -16.50
C VAL A 382 24.61 46.75 -17.35
N LYS A 383 23.58 46.02 -17.81
CA LYS A 383 23.77 44.79 -18.62
C LYS A 383 24.12 45.05 -20.08
N LYS A 384 23.68 46.18 -20.65
CA LYS A 384 23.90 46.52 -22.08
C LYS A 384 25.10 47.47 -22.23
N ARG A 385 26.02 47.11 -23.13
CA ARG A 385 27.23 47.90 -23.42
C ARG A 385 26.93 49.32 -23.91
N SER A 386 25.97 49.47 -24.82
CA SER A 386 25.57 50.78 -25.37
C SER A 386 25.04 51.75 -24.30
N SER A 387 24.29 51.24 -23.32
CA SER A 387 23.84 52.03 -22.18
C SER A 387 24.99 52.43 -21.26
N ALA A 388 25.98 51.56 -21.09
CA ALA A 388 27.16 51.84 -20.27
C ALA A 388 28.03 52.94 -20.90
N GLU A 389 28.22 52.88 -22.23
CA GLU A 389 28.97 53.89 -22.99
C GLU A 389 28.27 55.25 -22.98
N LYS A 390 26.92 55.27 -23.05
CA LYS A 390 26.14 56.52 -22.95
C LYS A 390 26.33 57.20 -21.59
N GLU A 391 26.27 56.43 -20.50
CA GLU A 391 26.45 56.97 -19.15
C GLU A 391 27.91 57.39 -18.89
N LEU A 392 28.88 56.64 -19.43
CA LEU A 392 30.30 57.01 -19.38
C LEU A 392 30.54 58.38 -20.07
N ARG A 393 29.97 58.59 -21.25
CA ARG A 393 30.07 59.88 -21.97
C ARG A 393 29.43 61.01 -21.20
N ARG A 394 28.29 60.78 -20.53
CA ARG A 394 27.62 61.77 -19.69
C ARG A 394 28.49 62.19 -18.51
N LEU A 395 29.11 61.23 -17.82
CA LEU A 395 29.98 61.49 -16.67
C LEU A 395 31.28 62.21 -17.08
N LYS A 396 31.88 61.83 -18.22
CA LYS A 396 33.03 62.55 -18.78
C LYS A 396 32.69 63.98 -19.19
N LYS A 397 31.51 64.22 -19.80
CA LYS A 397 31.02 65.58 -20.10
C LYS A 397 30.77 66.42 -18.86
N ALA A 398 30.44 65.79 -17.72
CA ALA A 398 30.35 66.46 -16.43
C ALA A 398 31.72 66.71 -15.76
N GLY A 399 32.83 66.50 -16.48
CA GLY A 399 34.19 66.74 -16.01
C GLY A 399 34.75 65.67 -15.06
N LEU A 400 34.12 64.49 -15.00
CA LEU A 400 34.54 63.41 -14.11
C LEU A 400 35.42 62.39 -14.82
N ASP A 401 36.49 61.97 -14.16
CA ASP A 401 37.36 60.89 -14.62
C ASP A 401 36.70 59.53 -14.40
N ALA A 402 35.95 59.08 -15.41
CA ALA A 402 35.15 57.86 -15.39
C ALA A 402 35.74 56.78 -16.31
N VAL A 403 35.78 55.53 -15.83
CA VAL A 403 36.28 54.35 -16.52
C VAL A 403 35.21 53.25 -16.55
N LEU A 404 35.14 52.53 -17.66
CA LEU A 404 34.23 51.41 -17.86
C LEU A 404 34.96 50.08 -17.66
N ALA A 405 34.53 49.29 -16.68
CA ALA A 405 35.03 47.94 -16.46
C ALA A 405 34.07 46.91 -17.10
N ALA A 406 34.59 46.15 -18.07
CA ALA A 406 33.85 45.09 -18.74
C ALA A 406 33.66 43.86 -17.82
N PRO A 407 32.56 43.11 -17.97
CA PRO A 407 32.34 41.91 -17.17
C PRO A 407 33.32 40.79 -17.54
N ALA A 408 33.85 40.09 -16.54
CA ALA A 408 34.79 38.97 -16.73
C ALA A 408 34.16 37.70 -17.36
N ARG A 409 32.83 37.63 -17.49
CA ARG A 409 32.09 36.49 -18.06
C ARG A 409 30.97 36.98 -18.99
N LYS A 410 30.66 36.22 -20.05
CA LYS A 410 29.53 36.50 -20.96
C LYS A 410 28.22 36.61 -20.16
N GLY A 411 27.49 37.71 -20.35
CA GLY A 411 26.24 38.01 -19.63
C GLY A 411 26.39 38.79 -18.30
N GLY A 412 27.62 39.17 -17.92
CA GLY A 412 27.85 40.00 -16.73
C GLY A 412 27.51 41.49 -16.93
N TRP A 413 27.64 42.26 -15.84
CA TRP A 413 27.32 43.69 -15.82
C TRP A 413 28.54 44.55 -16.13
N TYR A 414 28.35 45.55 -16.99
CA TYR A 414 29.32 46.62 -17.22
C TYR A 414 29.26 47.60 -16.05
N LYS A 415 30.38 47.78 -15.35
CA LYS A 415 30.47 48.63 -14.15
C LYS A 415 31.17 49.93 -14.52
N ILE A 416 30.59 51.06 -14.12
CA ILE A 416 31.19 52.39 -14.35
C ILE A 416 31.77 52.88 -13.03
N ARG A 417 33.06 53.21 -13.04
CA ARG A 417 33.82 53.66 -11.88
C ARG A 417 34.35 55.08 -12.12
N VAL A 418 34.40 55.89 -11.07
CA VAL A 418 34.83 57.29 -11.12
C VAL A 418 35.93 57.55 -10.10
N GLY A 419 37.03 58.14 -10.57
CA GLY A 419 38.17 58.60 -9.79
C GLY A 419 39.07 57.48 -9.24
N ALA A 420 40.26 57.89 -8.83
CA ALA A 420 41.24 57.06 -8.12
C ALA A 420 41.69 57.81 -6.84
N PHE A 421 41.01 57.55 -5.73
CA PHE A 421 41.23 58.20 -4.44
C PHE A 421 42.25 57.43 -3.60
N ALA A 422 43.07 58.14 -2.82
CA ALA A 422 44.08 57.48 -1.99
C ALA A 422 43.49 56.74 -0.79
N THR A 423 42.35 57.23 -0.26
CA THR A 423 41.71 56.63 0.93
C THR A 423 40.21 56.42 0.74
N LYS A 424 39.66 55.42 1.45
CA LYS A 424 38.23 55.08 1.44
C LYS A 424 37.36 56.24 1.92
N GLU A 425 37.84 57.02 2.89
CA GLU A 425 37.14 58.21 3.38
C GLU A 425 37.07 59.32 2.34
N GLN A 426 38.17 59.57 1.62
CA GLN A 426 38.21 60.57 0.55
C GLN A 426 37.24 60.21 -0.58
N ALA A 427 37.20 58.93 -0.97
CA ALA A 427 36.22 58.42 -1.92
C ALA A 427 34.79 58.64 -1.42
N LYS A 428 34.48 58.27 -0.17
CA LYS A 428 33.14 58.43 0.41
C LYS A 428 32.69 59.89 0.46
N ARG A 429 33.58 60.82 0.85
CA ARG A 429 33.31 62.27 0.86
C ARG A 429 33.04 62.80 -0.56
N LYS A 430 33.82 62.36 -1.55
CA LYS A 430 33.60 62.79 -2.95
C LYS A 430 32.30 62.21 -3.52
N GLY A 431 31.98 60.96 -3.20
CA GLY A 431 30.72 60.33 -3.61
C GLY A 431 29.50 61.03 -3.03
N THR A 432 29.52 61.41 -1.75
CA THR A 432 28.40 62.16 -1.14
C THR A 432 28.26 63.56 -1.74
N GLU A 433 29.37 64.23 -2.07
CA GLU A 433 29.36 65.52 -2.77
C GLU A 433 28.70 65.41 -4.16
N LEU A 434 29.10 64.41 -4.96
CA LEU A 434 28.54 64.19 -6.30
C LEU A 434 27.06 63.80 -6.27
N ARG A 435 26.63 63.05 -5.25
CA ARG A 435 25.22 62.71 -5.02
C ARG A 435 24.41 63.96 -4.64
N ARG A 436 24.94 64.81 -3.77
CA ARG A 436 24.29 66.08 -3.36
C ARG A 436 24.13 67.04 -4.54
N LYS A 437 25.14 67.12 -5.42
CA LYS A 437 25.09 67.88 -6.68
C LYS A 437 24.19 67.26 -7.75
N LYS A 438 23.53 66.13 -7.46
CA LYS A 438 22.66 65.35 -8.38
C LYS A 438 23.35 64.91 -9.68
N ILE A 439 24.68 64.87 -9.70
CA ILE A 439 25.46 64.42 -10.86
C ILE A 439 25.40 62.88 -10.96
N ILE A 440 25.40 62.19 -9.81
CA ILE A 440 25.23 60.74 -9.70
C ILE A 440 24.02 60.42 -8.80
N ARG A 441 23.37 59.27 -9.03
CA ARG A 441 22.19 58.85 -8.26
C ARG A 441 22.58 58.19 -6.94
N ASP A 442 23.50 57.23 -6.99
CA ASP A 442 24.06 56.56 -5.81
C ASP A 442 25.46 56.03 -6.10
N PHE A 443 26.20 55.60 -5.08
CA PHE A 443 27.57 55.11 -5.25
C PHE A 443 28.01 54.06 -4.22
N PHE A 444 28.95 53.22 -4.63
CA PHE A 444 29.67 52.29 -3.76
C PHE A 444 31.18 52.54 -3.84
N VAL A 445 31.87 52.54 -2.69
CA VAL A 445 33.34 52.65 -2.65
C VAL A 445 33.95 51.27 -2.85
N VAL A 446 34.76 51.11 -3.89
CA VAL A 446 35.43 49.86 -4.25
C VAL A 446 36.94 50.10 -4.39
N ASN A 447 37.74 49.03 -4.34
CA ASN A 447 39.17 49.16 -4.65
C ASN A 447 39.34 49.50 -6.13
N TYR A 448 40.21 50.46 -6.43
CA TYR A 448 40.53 50.86 -7.80
C TYR A 448 41.31 49.72 -8.45
N GLN A 449 40.70 49.14 -9.47
CA GLN A 449 41.36 48.23 -10.40
C GLN A 449 41.26 48.94 -11.76
N PRO A 450 42.40 49.27 -12.41
CA PRO A 450 42.43 49.97 -13.69
C PRO A 450 41.66 49.21 -14.78
#